data_AF-A0AAW1JG27-F1
#
_entry.id   AF-A0AAW1JG27-F1
#
_cell.length_a   1.000
_cell.length_b   1.000
_cell.length_c   1.000
_cell.angle_alpha   90.00
_cell.angle_beta   90.00
_cell.angle_gamma   90.00
#
_symmetry.space_group_name_H-M   'P 1'
#
loop_
_entity.id
_entity.type
_entity.pdbx_description
1 polymer ?
#
loop_
_entity_poly.entity_id
_entity_poly.type
_entity_poly.pdbx_seq_one_letter_code
_entity_poly.pdbx_strand_id
1 'polypeptide(L)'
;MTAYVCIELSTIAIYSCYSSGNEHIHDLTRKLDEIGQIRQRRGGAVIAGDFNAKSHWGMNFTDPRGQVITEWLAAGCNRMAGRWQTKVKVLHFKGEIRRQLWI
;
A
#
# COMPACT_ATOMS: atom_id res chain seq x y z
N MET A 1 14.46 -10.18 1.28
CA MET A 1 13.60 -11.23 0.69
C MET A 1 12.25 -10.57 0.41
N THR A 2 11.94 -10.39 -0.86
CA THR A 2 10.83 -9.55 -1.37
C THR A 2 9.48 -10.15 -1.00
N ALA A 3 8.76 -9.51 -0.07
CA ALA A 3 7.49 -10.00 0.46
C ALA A 3 6.28 -9.49 -0.35
N TYR A 4 6.34 -9.65 -1.68
CA TYR A 4 5.20 -9.35 -2.53
C TYR A 4 5.14 -10.30 -3.72
N VAL A 5 3.91 -10.57 -4.17
CA VAL A 5 3.62 -11.23 -5.45
C VAL A 5 3.12 -10.15 -6.40
N CYS A 6 3.60 -10.16 -7.64
CA CYS A 6 3.20 -9.19 -8.65
C CYS A 6 2.59 -9.90 -9.87
N ILE A 7 1.48 -9.36 -10.38
CA ILE A 7 0.96 -9.69 -11.71
C ILE A 7 1.10 -8.45 -12.58
N GLU A 8 1.79 -8.60 -13.71
CA GLU A 8 1.93 -7.55 -14.70
C GLU A 8 0.83 -7.66 -15.76
N LEU A 9 0.14 -6.55 -16.00
CA LEU A 9 -0.79 -6.37 -17.11
C LEU A 9 -0.21 -5.32 -18.07
N SER A 10 -0.80 -5.19 -19.26
CA SER A 10 -0.29 -4.33 -20.34
C SER A 10 -0.08 -2.86 -19.93
N THR A 11 -0.89 -2.34 -19.01
CA THR A 11 -0.84 -0.93 -18.58
C THR A 11 -0.75 -0.72 -17.07
N ILE A 12 -0.93 -1.78 -16.27
CA ILE A 12 -0.94 -1.72 -14.81
C ILE A 12 -0.20 -2.92 -14.21
N ALA A 13 0.42 -2.73 -13.05
CA ALA A 13 0.95 -3.81 -12.23
C ALA A 13 0.14 -3.95 -10.94
N ILE A 14 -0.19 -5.18 -10.54
CA ILE A 14 -0.91 -5.47 -9.29
C ILE A 14 0.06 -6.14 -8.32
N TYR A 15 0.31 -5.50 -7.18
CA TYR A 15 1.15 -6.00 -6.09
C TYR A 15 0.27 -6.50 -4.96
N SER A 16 0.50 -7.74 -4.54
CA SER A 16 -0.03 -8.32 -3.31
C SER A 16 1.08 -8.36 -2.27
N CYS A 17 0.95 -7.58 -1.20
CA CYS A 17 1.94 -7.41 -0.16
C CYS A 17 1.47 -8.03 1.16
N TYR A 18 2.42 -8.55 1.93
CA TYR A 18 2.16 -8.96 3.30
C TYR A 18 3.21 -8.41 4.25
N SER A 19 2.72 -7.87 5.36
CA SER A 19 3.50 -7.21 6.37
C SER A 19 3.03 -7.68 7.74
N SER A 20 3.86 -8.49 8.41
CA SER A 20 3.51 -9.12 9.68
C SER A 20 3.34 -8.06 10.77
N GLY A 21 2.33 -8.18 11.62
CA GLY A 21 2.14 -7.28 12.77
C GLY A 21 3.30 -7.30 13.77
N ASN A 22 4.12 -8.36 13.76
CA ASN A 22 5.28 -8.51 14.63
C ASN A 22 6.58 -7.96 14.03
N GLU A 23 6.56 -7.55 12.76
CA GLU A 23 7.76 -7.00 12.12
C GLU A 23 8.01 -5.55 12.56
N HIS A 24 9.28 -5.14 12.61
CA HIS A 24 9.61 -3.77 12.95
C HIS A 24 9.09 -2.79 11.89
N ILE A 25 8.70 -1.60 12.34
CA ILE A 25 8.21 -0.54 11.44
C ILE A 25 9.23 -0.17 10.35
N HIS A 26 10.53 -0.28 10.65
CA HIS A 26 11.59 -0.06 9.67
C HIS A 26 11.57 -1.07 8.52
N ASP A 27 11.16 -2.32 8.77
CA ASP A 27 11.01 -3.32 7.71
C ASP A 27 9.77 -3.05 6.85
N LEU A 28 8.69 -2.54 7.44
CA LEU A 28 7.53 -2.03 6.70
C LEU A 28 7.94 -0.88 5.78
N THR A 29 8.64 0.13 6.30
CA THR A 29 9.09 1.28 5.50
C THR A 29 9.96 0.84 4.32
N ARG A 30 10.92 -0.08 4.56
CA ARG A 30 11.76 -0.64 3.49
C ARG A 30 10.94 -1.32 2.40
N LYS A 31 9.92 -2.10 2.76
CA LYS A 31 9.00 -2.73 1.80
C LYS A 31 8.24 -1.68 0.97
N LEU A 32 7.74 -0.62 1.62
CA LEU A 32 7.04 0.47 0.93
C LEU A 32 7.96 1.22 -0.04
N ASP A 33 9.23 1.43 0.34
CA ASP A 33 10.22 2.06 -0.54
C ASP A 33 10.52 1.18 -1.77
N GLU A 34 10.72 -0.13 -1.58
CA GLU A 34 10.91 -1.08 -2.68
C GLU A 34 9.72 -1.04 -3.65
N ILE A 35 8.48 -1.08 -3.12
CA ILE A 35 7.26 -0.97 -3.92
C ILE A 35 7.22 0.38 -4.65
N GLY A 36 7.60 1.47 -3.99
CA GLY A 36 7.67 2.81 -4.56
C GLY A 36 8.64 2.91 -5.74
N GLN A 37 9.79 2.23 -5.68
CA GLN A 37 10.77 2.17 -6.76
C GLN A 37 10.24 1.39 -7.97
N ILE A 38 9.58 0.26 -7.74
CA ILE A 38 9.04 -0.55 -8.83
C ILE A 38 7.86 0.17 -9.49
N ARG A 39 7.04 0.88 -8.70
CA ARG A 39 5.95 1.72 -9.21
C ARG A 39 6.42 2.75 -10.23
N GLN A 40 7.55 3.44 -9.97
CA GLN A 40 8.06 4.50 -10.86
C GLN A 40 8.40 3.99 -12.27
N ARG A 41 8.61 2.69 -12.45
CA ARG A 41 8.97 2.10 -13.74
C ARG A 41 7.75 1.85 -14.65
N ARG A 42 6.52 2.00 -14.16
CA ARG A 42 5.28 1.58 -14.87
C ARG A 42 4.21 2.68 -14.84
N GLY A 43 3.37 2.73 -15.87
CA GLY A 43 2.31 3.75 -16.04
C GLY A 43 1.18 3.70 -15.00
N GLY A 44 1.06 2.62 -14.23
CA GLY A 44 0.13 2.53 -13.11
C GLY A 44 0.39 1.32 -12.23
N ALA A 45 0.10 1.43 -10.94
CA ALA A 45 0.19 0.32 -10.01
C ALA A 45 -1.04 0.26 -9.10
N VAL A 46 -1.46 -0.96 -8.80
CA VAL A 46 -2.38 -1.28 -7.71
C VAL A 46 -1.60 -2.00 -6.65
N ILE A 47 -1.60 -1.47 -5.43
CA ILE A 47 -0.96 -2.13 -4.29
C ILE A 47 -2.05 -2.55 -3.35
N ALA A 48 -2.10 -3.84 -3.06
CA ALA A 48 -3.05 -4.47 -2.17
C ALA A 48 -2.33 -5.41 -1.23
N GLY A 49 -2.88 -5.62 -0.04
CA GLY A 49 -2.22 -6.46 0.94
C GLY A 49 -2.62 -6.17 2.37
N ASP A 50 -2.27 -7.10 3.25
CA ASP A 50 -2.41 -6.95 4.68
C ASP A 50 -1.10 -6.41 5.27
N PHE A 51 -1.18 -5.17 5.75
CA PHE A 51 -0.05 -4.47 6.36
C PHE A 51 -0.08 -4.49 7.89
N ASN A 52 -1.07 -5.15 8.51
CA ASN A 52 -1.29 -5.13 9.95
C ASN A 52 -1.22 -3.72 10.54
N ALA A 53 -1.91 -2.78 9.90
CA ALA A 53 -1.92 -1.37 10.22
C ALA A 53 -3.35 -0.88 10.47
N LYS A 54 -3.48 0.14 11.32
CA LYS A 54 -4.77 0.78 11.63
C LYS A 54 -4.71 2.25 11.25
N SER A 55 -5.67 2.72 10.46
CA SER A 55 -5.89 4.16 10.24
C SER A 55 -7.34 4.40 9.80
N HIS A 56 -7.71 5.64 9.51
CA HIS A 56 -9.07 6.10 9.23
C HIS A 56 -9.73 5.48 7.98
N TRP A 57 -8.96 4.80 7.13
CA TRP A 57 -9.45 3.95 6.03
C TRP A 57 -10.14 2.64 6.44
N GLY A 58 -10.47 2.46 7.73
CA GLY A 58 -11.19 1.28 8.20
C GLY A 58 -11.25 1.12 9.72
N MET A 59 -10.56 1.99 10.47
CA MET A 59 -10.54 2.00 11.94
C MET A 59 -10.77 3.43 12.46
N ASN A 60 -11.24 3.57 13.69
CA ASN A 60 -11.48 4.88 14.32
C ASN A 60 -10.21 5.58 14.84
N PHE A 61 -9.05 4.94 14.69
CA PHE A 61 -7.77 5.49 15.13
C PHE A 61 -6.65 5.07 14.19
N THR A 62 -5.57 5.84 14.23
CA THR A 62 -4.34 5.58 13.48
C THR A 62 -3.25 5.08 14.41
N ASP A 63 -2.66 3.92 14.11
CA ASP A 63 -1.47 3.42 14.79
C ASP A 63 -0.19 3.81 14.02
N PRO A 64 1.02 3.67 14.60
CA PRO A 64 2.26 4.12 13.96
C PRO A 64 2.47 3.54 12.55
N ARG A 65 2.08 2.27 12.33
CA ARG A 65 2.15 1.63 11.02
C ARG A 65 1.17 2.28 10.04
N GLY A 66 -0.07 2.52 10.48
CA GLY A 66 -1.07 3.22 9.67
C GLY A 66 -0.65 4.64 9.30
N GLN A 67 0.03 5.34 10.21
CA GLN A 67 0.60 6.67 9.94
C GLN A 67 1.64 6.60 8.83
N VAL A 68 2.62 5.69 8.93
CA VAL A 68 3.67 5.51 7.91
C VAL A 68 3.08 5.23 6.52
N ILE A 69 2.09 4.35 6.42
CA ILE A 69 1.49 4.03 5.12
C ILE A 69 0.67 5.24 4.61
N THR A 70 -0.05 5.95 5.49
CA THR A 70 -0.81 7.16 5.11
C THR A 70 0.11 8.25 4.57
N GLU A 71 1.23 8.51 5.24
CA GLU A 71 2.24 9.47 4.80
C GLU A 71 2.89 9.05 3.48
N TRP A 72 3.24 7.77 3.34
CA TRP A 72 3.79 7.21 2.11
C TRP A 72 2.85 7.37 0.92
N LEU A 73 1.54 7.19 1.14
CA LEU A 73 0.52 7.40 0.11
C LEU A 73 0.36 8.87 -0.27
N ALA A 74 0.31 9.76 0.72
CA ALA A 74 0.24 11.20 0.49
C ALA A 74 1.45 11.71 -0.31
N ALA A 75 2.66 11.24 0.04
CA ALA A 75 3.89 11.56 -0.67
C ALA A 75 3.90 11.03 -2.12
N GLY A 76 3.28 9.87 -2.35
CA GLY A 76 3.07 9.32 -3.68
C GLY A 76 2.09 10.14 -4.52
N CYS A 77 0.97 10.57 -3.94
CA CYS A 77 -0.08 11.35 -4.59
C CYS A 77 0.42 12.71 -5.10
N ASN A 78 1.21 13.44 -4.29
CA ASN A 78 1.78 14.74 -4.68
C ASN A 78 2.76 14.65 -5.86
N ARG A 79 3.36 13.48 -6.12
CA ARG A 79 4.31 13.28 -7.22
C ARG A 79 3.65 12.98 -8.56
N MET A 80 2.31 12.87 -8.62
CA MET A 80 1.56 12.30 -9.75
C MET A 80 0.57 13.27 -10.43
N ALA A 81 0.76 14.60 -10.31
CA ALA A 81 -0.09 15.59 -10.98
C ALA A 81 -0.13 15.52 -12.54
N GLY A 82 0.59 14.57 -13.16
CA GLY A 82 0.50 14.24 -14.58
C GLY A 82 -0.10 12.85 -14.81
N ARG A 83 -1.40 12.80 -15.13
CA ARG A 83 -2.12 11.75 -15.91
C ARG A 83 -2.06 10.26 -15.49
N TRP A 84 -1.36 9.87 -14.42
CA TRP A 84 -1.24 8.45 -14.01
C TRP A 84 -1.80 8.24 -12.59
N GLN A 85 -3.04 7.74 -12.48
CA GLN A 85 -3.67 7.44 -11.19
C GLN A 85 -3.17 6.10 -10.64
N THR A 86 -2.27 6.13 -9.66
CA THR A 86 -1.97 4.94 -8.84
C THR A 86 -3.11 4.77 -7.83
N LYS A 87 -3.83 3.65 -7.89
CA LYS A 87 -4.85 3.30 -6.89
C LYS A 87 -4.24 2.35 -5.88
N VAL A 88 -3.89 2.83 -4.69
CA VAL A 88 -3.43 1.94 -3.62
C VAL A 88 -4.62 1.55 -2.75
N LYS A 89 -4.88 0.25 -2.64
CA LYS A 89 -5.95 -0.30 -1.82
C LYS A 89 -5.35 -1.10 -0.68
N VAL A 90 -5.14 -0.46 0.46
CA VAL A 90 -4.74 -1.19 1.68
C VAL A 90 -5.93 -2.02 2.15
N LEU A 91 -5.78 -3.35 2.19
CA LEU A 91 -6.83 -4.27 2.60
C LEU A 91 -6.51 -4.77 4.00
N HIS A 92 -7.27 -4.33 5.00
CA HIS A 92 -7.18 -4.89 6.34
C HIS A 92 -7.98 -6.20 6.38
N PHE A 93 -7.31 -7.35 6.55
CA PHE A 93 -7.97 -8.65 6.69
C PHE A 93 -8.08 -9.04 8.17
N LYS A 94 -9.17 -8.65 8.82
CA LYS A 94 -9.55 -9.16 10.15
C LYS A 94 -10.81 -10.01 10.04
N GLY A 95 -10.72 -11.20 9.42
CA GLY A 95 -11.75 -12.26 9.47
C GLY A 95 -13.19 -11.93 9.03
N GLU A 96 -13.51 -10.69 8.68
CA GLU A 96 -14.86 -10.23 8.36
C GLU A 96 -14.71 -9.15 7.29
N ILE A 97 -15.23 -9.43 6.09
CA ILE A 97 -15.21 -8.51 4.96
C ILE A 97 -16.11 -7.32 5.31
N ARG A 98 -15.53 -6.21 5.77
CA ARG A 98 -16.24 -4.93 5.93
C ARG A 98 -15.66 -3.85 5.02
N ARG A 99 -16.56 -2.94 4.65
CA ARG A 99 -16.65 -2.16 3.39
C ARG A 99 -15.37 -1.46 2.94
N GLN A 100 -15.25 -1.38 1.60
CA GLN A 100 -14.17 -0.80 0.82
C GLN A 100 -14.34 0.72 0.71
N LEU A 101 -13.28 1.50 0.94
CA LEU A 101 -13.25 2.93 0.63
C LEU A 101 -12.27 3.20 -0.52
N TRP A 102 -12.69 4.01 -1.49
CA TRP A 102 -11.86 4.51 -2.57
C TRP A 102 -11.30 5.87 -2.15
N ILE A 103 -9.97 6.02 -2.14
CA ILE A 103 -9.28 7.30 -1.97
C ILE A 103 -8.44 7.53 -3.22
#